data_AF-A0A177ATH4-F1
#
_entry.id   AF-A0A177ATH4-F1
#
_cell.length_a   1.000
_cell.length_b   1.000
_cell.length_c   1.000
_cell.angle_alpha   90.00
_cell.angle_beta   90.00
_cell.angle_gamma   90.00
#
_symmetry.space_group_name_H-M   'P 1'
#
loop_
_entity.id
_entity.type
_entity.pdbx_description
1 polymer ?
#
loop_
_entity_poly.entity_id
_entity_poly.type
_entity_poly.pdbx_seq_one_letter_code
_entity_poly.pdbx_strand_id
1 'polypeptide(L)'
;ALKKAGINIFPKCDSKKYVDTQNKKRKLETFVYKQLALCSTAYAFAWTKWNSKINNSKNHIVIKMIEHCANEPVAEDDWQFYMFTNRSVTKILANEYEDELIFLKENEQLSYPSLYELAKKELKFETTKSRLESVDKKHYNCMLTLLDSIKMINFS
;
A
#
# COMPACT_ATOMS: atom_id res chain seq x y z
N ALA A 1 -12.79 8.99 13.37
CA ALA A 1 -13.98 8.62 12.56
C ALA A 1 -14.42 7.18 12.86
N LEU A 2 -13.54 6.17 12.73
CA LEU A 2 -13.89 4.75 12.95
C LEU A 2 -14.50 4.43 14.31
N LYS A 3 -13.94 4.98 15.40
CA LYS A 3 -14.53 4.81 16.75
C LYS A 3 -15.96 5.37 16.86
N LYS A 4 -16.26 6.46 16.16
CA LYS A 4 -17.62 7.02 16.08
C LYS A 4 -18.54 6.16 15.18
N ALA A 5 -17.96 5.40 14.26
CA ALA A 5 -18.66 4.43 13.42
C ALA A 5 -18.77 3.03 14.09
N GLY A 6 -18.46 2.91 15.38
CA GLY A 6 -18.54 1.64 16.13
C GLY A 6 -17.37 0.68 15.90
N ILE A 7 -16.38 1.06 15.09
CA ILE A 7 -15.24 0.20 14.76
C ILE A 7 -14.02 0.61 15.61
N ASN A 8 -13.67 -0.23 16.59
CA ASN A 8 -12.57 0.02 17.53
C ASN A 8 -11.29 -0.75 17.13
N ILE A 9 -10.64 -0.34 16.04
CA ILE A 9 -9.45 -1.04 15.48
C ILE A 9 -8.12 -0.57 16.12
N PHE A 10 -8.12 0.16 17.24
CA PHE A 10 -6.87 0.70 17.81
C PHE A 10 -6.68 0.48 19.30
N PRO A 11 -5.48 0.05 19.72
CA PRO A 11 -5.01 0.33 21.06
C PRO A 11 -4.78 1.85 21.17
N LYS A 12 -5.50 2.48 22.12
CA LYS A 12 -5.42 3.84 22.71
C LYS A 12 -4.41 4.90 22.21
N CYS A 13 -4.67 6.15 22.61
CA CYS A 13 -3.85 7.35 22.35
C CYS A 13 -2.34 7.24 22.68
N ASP A 14 -1.93 6.27 23.51
CA ASP A 14 -0.55 5.99 23.91
C ASP A 14 0.13 4.88 23.09
N SER A 15 -0.45 4.39 21.98
CA SER A 15 0.17 3.32 21.16
C SER A 15 1.61 3.62 20.75
N LYS A 16 1.96 4.89 20.54
CA LYS A 16 3.33 5.35 20.25
C LYS A 16 4.33 5.15 21.39
N LYS A 17 3.87 4.96 22.63
CA LYS A 17 4.74 4.60 23.77
C LYS A 17 5.09 3.12 23.80
N TYR A 18 4.29 2.28 23.14
CA TYR A 18 4.38 0.82 23.26
C TYR A 18 4.68 0.12 21.93
N VAL A 19 4.58 0.83 20.79
CA VAL A 19 4.84 0.31 19.45
C VAL A 19 5.72 1.31 18.71
N ASP A 20 6.82 0.82 18.13
CA ASP A 20 7.71 1.65 17.32
C ASP A 20 6.97 2.05 16.03
N THR A 21 6.58 3.32 15.94
CA THR A 21 5.89 3.83 14.75
C THR A 21 6.88 4.39 13.75
N GLN A 22 6.81 3.89 12.52
CA GLN A 22 7.71 4.32 11.45
C GLN A 22 7.54 5.83 11.15
N ASN A 23 8.60 6.61 11.30
CA ASN A 23 8.58 8.07 11.08
C ASN A 23 8.66 8.43 9.58
N LYS A 24 7.68 7.96 8.80
CA LYS A 24 7.54 8.27 7.38
C LYS A 24 7.06 9.72 7.19
N LYS A 25 7.46 10.38 6.10
CA LYS A 25 6.97 11.73 5.79
C LYS A 25 5.46 11.69 5.58
N ARG A 26 4.72 12.43 6.40
CA ARG A 26 3.25 12.55 6.30
C ARG A 26 2.74 12.87 4.89
N LYS A 27 3.49 13.70 4.14
CA LYS A 27 3.17 14.04 2.74
C LYS A 27 3.22 12.80 1.83
N LEU A 28 4.26 11.97 1.98
CA LEU A 28 4.39 10.74 1.20
C LEU A 28 3.35 9.70 1.62
N GLU A 29 3.11 9.53 2.92
CA GLU A 29 2.05 8.65 3.43
C GLU A 29 0.68 9.03 2.85
N THR A 30 0.34 10.32 2.89
CA THR A 30 -0.92 10.83 2.34
C THR A 30 -1.00 10.60 0.83
N PHE A 31 0.11 10.79 0.11
CA PHE A 31 0.18 10.50 -1.32
C PHE A 31 -0.08 9.01 -1.61
N VAL A 32 0.58 8.11 -0.88
CA VAL A 32 0.38 6.67 -1.04
C VAL A 32 -1.05 6.27 -0.71
N TYR A 33 -1.64 6.72 0.40
CA TYR A 33 -3.04 6.40 0.70
C TYR A 33 -4.03 6.87 -0.37
N LYS A 34 -3.79 8.02 -1.01
CA LYS A 34 -4.61 8.47 -2.13
C LYS A 34 -4.49 7.52 -3.33
N GLN A 35 -3.29 7.04 -3.64
CA GLN A 35 -3.06 6.06 -4.71
C GLN A 35 -3.75 4.73 -4.39
N LEU A 36 -3.57 4.20 -3.17
CA LEU A 36 -4.20 2.96 -2.72
C LEU A 36 -5.72 3.06 -2.71
N ALA A 37 -6.29 4.17 -2.20
CA ALA A 37 -7.74 4.38 -2.19
C ALA A 37 -8.33 4.33 -3.60
N LEU A 38 -7.65 4.95 -4.58
CA LEU A 38 -8.09 4.96 -5.98
C LEU A 38 -8.06 3.55 -6.60
N CYS A 39 -7.07 2.73 -6.26
CA CYS A 39 -6.89 1.40 -6.86
C CYS A 39 -7.45 0.25 -6.02
N SER A 40 -8.16 0.56 -4.93
CA SER A 40 -8.64 -0.40 -3.93
C SER A 40 -9.73 -1.36 -4.40
N THR A 41 -10.37 -1.10 -5.54
CA THR A 41 -11.37 -2.01 -6.12
C THR A 41 -10.74 -3.08 -7.02
N ALA A 42 -9.48 -2.91 -7.39
CA ALA A 42 -8.74 -3.82 -8.26
C ALA A 42 -7.60 -4.55 -7.54
N TYR A 43 -7.10 -3.99 -6.44
CA TYR A 43 -5.96 -4.51 -5.70
C TYR A 43 -6.27 -4.75 -4.23
N ALA A 44 -5.73 -5.84 -3.71
CA ALA A 44 -5.55 -6.02 -2.27
C ALA A 44 -4.20 -5.43 -1.84
N PHE A 45 -4.14 -4.92 -0.61
CA PHE A 45 -2.95 -4.30 -0.04
C PHE A 45 -2.63 -4.85 1.34
N ALA A 46 -1.34 -4.96 1.66
CA ALA A 46 -0.86 -5.29 2.98
C ALA A 46 0.40 -4.48 3.34
N TRP A 47 0.60 -4.31 4.65
CA TRP A 47 1.82 -3.74 5.21
C TRP A 47 2.98 -4.73 5.09
N THR A 48 4.21 -4.26 5.26
CA THR A 48 5.42 -5.10 5.17
C THR A 48 6.48 -4.65 6.16
N LYS A 49 7.32 -5.61 6.65
CA LYS A 49 8.43 -5.34 7.57
C LYS A 49 9.45 -4.37 6.96
N TRP A 50 9.55 -4.29 5.64
CA TRP A 50 10.53 -3.45 4.95
C TRP A 50 10.36 -1.95 5.24
N ASN A 51 9.18 -1.53 5.68
CA ASN A 51 8.97 -0.16 6.08
C ASN A 51 9.79 0.26 7.32
N SER A 52 10.20 -0.70 8.16
CA SER A 52 11.09 -0.48 9.31
C SER A 52 12.58 -0.62 9.00
N LYS A 53 12.94 -1.55 8.10
CA LYS A 53 14.36 -1.86 7.81
C LYS A 53 15.06 -0.89 6.85
N ILE A 54 14.34 -0.12 6.03
CA ILE A 54 14.99 0.79 5.05
C ILE A 54 15.62 1.99 5.77
N ASN A 55 16.96 2.02 5.91
CA ASN A 55 17.70 3.07 6.61
C ASN A 55 17.52 4.50 6.03
N ASN A 56 17.13 4.65 4.76
CA ASN A 56 16.81 5.94 4.11
C ASN A 56 15.29 6.18 4.00
N SER A 57 14.60 5.85 5.10
CA SER A 57 13.18 5.44 5.17
C SER A 57 12.15 6.53 4.87
N LYS A 58 12.52 7.81 4.93
CA LYS A 58 11.52 8.90 4.96
C LYS A 58 10.87 9.20 3.61
N ASN A 59 11.54 8.86 2.52
CA ASN A 59 11.10 9.13 1.14
C ASN A 59 10.59 7.88 0.41
N HIS A 60 10.57 6.72 1.09
CA HIS A 60 10.21 5.45 0.49
C HIS A 60 9.19 4.74 1.39
N ILE A 61 8.13 4.25 0.76
CA ILE A 61 7.12 3.39 1.40
C ILE A 61 7.01 2.12 0.57
N VAL A 62 7.16 0.96 1.19
CA VAL A 62 6.96 -0.33 0.54
C VAL A 62 5.58 -0.86 0.90
N ILE A 63 4.86 -1.38 -0.09
CA ILE A 63 3.53 -1.97 0.08
C ILE A 63 3.53 -3.35 -0.57
N LYS A 64 2.91 -4.32 0.10
CA LYS A 64 2.51 -5.57 -0.54
C LYS A 64 1.21 -5.35 -1.29
N MET A 65 1.17 -5.75 -2.55
CA MET A 65 0.03 -5.55 -3.42
C MET A 65 -0.16 -6.75 -4.34
N ILE A 66 -1.40 -7.09 -4.62
CA ILE A 66 -1.77 -8.07 -5.64
C ILE A 66 -3.09 -7.69 -6.29
N GLU A 67 -3.22 -7.94 -7.59
CA GLU A 67 -4.51 -7.85 -8.27
C GLU A 67 -5.49 -8.85 -7.65
N HIS A 68 -6.62 -8.36 -7.14
CA HIS A 68 -7.54 -9.16 -6.35
C HIS A 68 -8.90 -9.27 -7.05
N CYS A 69 -9.12 -10.43 -7.66
CA CYS A 69 -10.36 -10.75 -8.38
C CYS A 69 -11.34 -11.61 -7.58
N ALA A 70 -10.82 -12.29 -6.56
CA ALA A 70 -11.46 -13.37 -5.84
C ALA A 70 -12.04 -12.85 -4.51
N ASN A 71 -12.93 -13.59 -3.87
CA ASN A 71 -13.42 -13.24 -2.52
C ASN A 71 -12.63 -13.95 -1.42
N GLU A 72 -11.63 -14.73 -1.81
CA GLU A 72 -10.76 -15.50 -0.95
C GLU A 72 -9.59 -14.65 -0.41
N PRO A 73 -9.05 -15.01 0.75
CA PRO A 73 -7.78 -14.48 1.23
C PRO A 73 -6.66 -14.73 0.23
N VAL A 74 -5.74 -13.77 0.10
CA VAL A 74 -4.53 -13.88 -0.72
C VAL A 74 -3.54 -14.81 -0.03
N ALA A 75 -2.97 -15.78 -0.75
CA ALA A 75 -1.92 -16.65 -0.23
C ALA A 75 -0.64 -15.85 0.06
N GLU A 76 0.15 -16.26 1.06
CA GLU A 76 1.32 -15.50 1.49
C GLU A 76 2.37 -15.32 0.39
N ASP A 77 2.54 -16.32 -0.47
CA ASP A 77 3.54 -16.33 -1.55
C ASP A 77 3.11 -15.55 -2.80
N ASP A 78 1.83 -15.18 -2.92
CA ASP A 78 1.32 -14.47 -4.09
C ASP A 78 1.55 -12.95 -4.01
N TRP A 79 1.88 -12.42 -2.83
CA TRP A 79 2.08 -10.99 -2.61
C TRP A 79 3.30 -10.47 -3.38
N GLN A 80 3.12 -9.34 -4.06
CA GLN A 80 4.20 -8.65 -4.75
C GLN A 80 4.53 -7.33 -4.04
N PHE A 81 5.79 -6.91 -4.11
CA PHE A 81 6.28 -5.75 -3.38
C PHE A 81 6.49 -4.56 -4.30
N TYR A 82 6.01 -3.40 -3.86
CA TYR A 82 6.11 -2.15 -4.60
C TYR A 82 6.63 -1.04 -3.70
N MET A 83 7.63 -0.33 -4.20
CA MET A 83 8.18 0.86 -3.56
C MET A 83 7.54 2.11 -4.15
N PHE A 84 7.00 2.95 -3.28
CA PHE A 84 6.43 4.25 -3.58
C PHE A 84 7.41 5.36 -3.20
N THR A 85 7.61 6.28 -4.13
CA THR A 85 8.23 7.58 -3.90
C THR A 85 7.20 8.68 -4.15
N ASN A 86 7.61 9.94 -4.06
CA ASN A 86 6.76 11.07 -4.47
C ASN A 86 6.62 11.21 -5.99
N ARG A 87 7.31 10.38 -6.78
CA ARG A 87 7.38 10.48 -8.25
C ARG A 87 7.00 9.18 -8.97
N SER A 88 7.09 8.05 -8.29
CA SER A 88 6.93 6.76 -8.93
C SER A 88 6.43 5.67 -7.99
N VAL A 89 5.89 4.63 -8.62
CA VAL A 89 5.58 3.33 -8.05
C VAL A 89 6.40 2.31 -8.81
N THR A 90 7.15 1.49 -8.08
CA THR A 90 8.17 0.65 -8.69
C THR A 90 8.14 -0.74 -8.09
N LYS A 91 8.06 -1.78 -8.93
CA LYS A 91 8.12 -3.16 -8.46
C LYS A 91 9.52 -3.48 -7.96
N ILE A 92 9.62 -4.16 -6.81
CA ILE A 92 10.89 -4.59 -6.21
C ILE A 92 10.87 -6.09 -5.91
N LEU A 93 12.04 -6.71 -5.84
CA LEU A 93 12.17 -8.09 -5.38
C LEU A 93 12.41 -8.08 -3.86
N ALA A 94 11.50 -8.71 -3.14
CA ALA A 94 11.55 -8.76 -1.70
C ALA A 94 10.81 -10.00 -1.20
N ASN A 95 11.14 -10.42 0.02
CA ASN A 95 10.47 -11.49 0.73
C ASN A 95 10.44 -11.12 2.23
N GLU A 96 9.36 -11.44 2.94
CA GLU A 96 9.27 -11.20 4.39
C GLU A 96 10.20 -12.08 5.23
N TYR A 97 10.88 -13.08 4.65
CA TYR A 97 11.83 -13.94 5.36
C TYR A 97 13.30 -13.53 5.17
N GLU A 98 13.60 -12.72 4.16
CA GLU A 98 14.97 -12.29 3.83
C GLU A 98 15.42 -11.12 4.72
N ASP A 99 16.74 -10.94 4.87
CA ASP A 99 17.27 -9.86 5.69
C ASP A 99 17.50 -8.55 4.94
N GLU A 100 17.69 -8.62 3.63
CA GLU A 100 17.96 -7.47 2.76
C GLU A 100 16.99 -7.38 1.57
N LEU A 101 16.76 -6.15 1.10
CA LEU A 101 15.98 -5.88 -0.11
C LEU A 101 16.87 -5.99 -1.34
N ILE A 102 16.36 -6.65 -2.38
CA ILE A 102 17.03 -6.71 -3.67
C ILE A 102 16.31 -5.76 -4.62
N PHE A 103 16.98 -4.67 -4.95
CA PHE A 103 16.51 -3.76 -5.99
C PHE A 103 16.83 -4.36 -7.37
N LEU A 104 15.83 -4.41 -8.25
CA LEU A 104 16.05 -4.71 -9.66
C LEU A 104 16.93 -3.62 -10.28
N LYS A 105 17.74 -3.99 -11.28
CA LYS A 105 18.50 -3.01 -12.06
C LYS A 105 17.52 -2.06 -12.78
N GLU A 106 17.92 -0.80 -13.00
CA GLU A 106 17.05 0.24 -13.58
C GLU A 106 16.41 -0.19 -14.92
N ASN A 107 17.13 -0.98 -15.73
CA ASN A 107 16.67 -1.52 -17.02
C ASN A 107 15.68 -2.69 -16.91
N GLU A 108 15.55 -3.30 -15.74
CA GLU A 108 14.62 -4.39 -15.42
C GLU A 108 13.46 -3.92 -14.53
N GLN A 109 13.49 -2.65 -14.14
CA GLN A 109 12.64 -2.09 -13.12
C GLN A 109 11.38 -1.48 -13.77
N LEU A 110 10.23 -2.16 -13.57
CA LEU A 110 8.93 -1.61 -13.93
C LEU A 110 8.57 -0.47 -12.98
N SER A 111 8.79 0.75 -13.45
CA SER A 111 8.53 1.99 -12.72
C SER A 111 7.49 2.83 -13.45
N TYR A 112 6.45 3.23 -12.73
CA TYR A 112 5.31 3.98 -13.24
C TYR A 112 5.15 5.29 -12.47
N PRO A 113 4.76 6.41 -13.09
CA PRO A 113 4.52 7.68 -12.41
C PRO A 113 3.46 7.62 -11.30
N SER A 114 2.47 6.73 -11.43
CA SER A 114 1.38 6.55 -10.46
C SER A 114 0.91 5.10 -10.38
N LEU A 115 0.22 4.75 -9.29
CA LEU A 115 -0.36 3.41 -9.15
C LEU A 115 -1.49 3.19 -10.16
N TYR A 116 -2.21 4.24 -10.50
CA TYR A 116 -3.27 4.15 -11.51
C TYR A 116 -2.74 3.84 -12.90
N GLU A 117 -1.60 4.43 -13.29
CA GLU A 117 -0.93 4.11 -14.55
C GLU A 117 -0.38 2.69 -14.55
N LEU A 118 0.23 2.25 -13.44
CA LEU A 118 0.62 0.86 -13.24
C LEU A 118 -0.59 -0.06 -13.42
N ALA A 119 -1.70 0.24 -12.75
CA ALA A 119 -2.92 -0.54 -12.84
C ALA A 119 -3.45 -0.65 -14.27
N LYS A 120 -3.50 0.46 -15.02
CA LYS A 120 -3.94 0.45 -16.42
C LYS A 120 -3.07 -0.41 -17.33
N LYS A 121 -1.79 -0.60 -17.00
CA LYS A 121 -0.82 -1.34 -17.80
C LYS A 121 -0.72 -2.81 -17.40
N GLU A 122 -0.84 -3.10 -16.11
CA GLU A 122 -0.48 -4.40 -15.52
C GLU A 122 -1.69 -5.25 -15.10
N LEU A 123 -2.89 -4.66 -14.95
CA LEU A 123 -4.09 -5.44 -14.59
C LEU A 123 -4.39 -6.47 -15.68
N LYS A 124 -4.49 -7.72 -15.27
CA LYS A 124 -4.68 -8.87 -16.16
C LYS A 124 -6.15 -9.14 -16.42
N PHE A 125 -7.00 -8.96 -15.41
CA PHE A 125 -8.40 -9.35 -15.49
C PHE A 125 -9.29 -8.18 -15.92
N GLU A 126 -10.28 -8.45 -16.77
CA GLU A 126 -11.18 -7.40 -17.25
C GLU A 126 -12.13 -6.91 -16.16
N THR A 127 -12.43 -7.78 -15.19
CA THR A 127 -13.27 -7.47 -14.04
C THR A 127 -12.64 -6.40 -13.15
N THR A 128 -11.36 -6.50 -12.85
CA THR A 128 -10.61 -5.51 -12.05
C THR A 128 -10.40 -4.20 -12.80
N LYS A 129 -10.17 -4.24 -14.12
CA LYS A 129 -10.15 -3.03 -14.96
C LYS A 129 -11.48 -2.28 -14.90
N SER A 130 -12.60 -2.99 -15.11
CA SER A 130 -13.95 -2.42 -15.04
C SER A 130 -14.25 -1.83 -13.64
N ARG A 131 -13.83 -2.53 -12.58
CA ARG A 131 -13.94 -2.06 -11.18
C ARG A 131 -13.11 -0.81 -10.91
N LEU A 132 -11.92 -0.69 -11.52
CA LEU A 132 -11.06 0.48 -11.38
C LEU A 132 -11.67 1.71 -12.05
N GLU A 133 -12.28 1.53 -13.23
CA GLU A 133 -12.91 2.61 -13.99
C GLU A 133 -14.23 3.09 -13.35
N SER A 134 -14.91 2.22 -12.61
CA SER A 134 -16.18 2.52 -11.92
C SER A 134 -16.01 3.06 -10.49
N VAL A 135 -14.77 3.36 -10.05
CA VAL A 135 -14.53 3.92 -8.71
C VAL A 135 -15.19 5.28 -8.57
N ASP A 136 -16.21 5.35 -7.71
CA ASP A 136 -16.88 6.61 -7.41
C ASP A 136 -16.17 7.40 -6.28
N LYS A 137 -16.56 8.68 -6.16
CA LYS A 137 -16.02 9.59 -5.14
C LYS A 137 -16.32 9.14 -3.71
N LYS A 138 -17.43 8.45 -3.47
CA LYS A 138 -17.85 8.00 -2.14
C LYS A 138 -16.97 6.85 -1.66
N HIS A 139 -16.73 5.86 -2.53
CA HIS A 139 -15.80 4.75 -2.31
C HIS A 139 -14.40 5.27 -2.04
N TYR A 140 -13.89 6.14 -2.92
CA TYR A 140 -12.57 6.75 -2.76
C TYR A 140 -12.40 7.45 -1.40
N ASN A 141 -13.34 8.31 -1.02
CA ASN A 141 -13.26 9.05 0.25
C ASN A 141 -13.37 8.12 1.46
N CYS A 142 -14.20 7.07 1.37
CA CYS A 142 -14.34 6.06 2.41
C CYS A 142 -13.01 5.32 2.61
N MET A 143 -12.43 4.80 1.53
CA MET A 143 -11.16 4.07 1.58
C MET A 143 -10.00 4.95 2.03
N LEU A 144 -9.93 6.20 1.57
CA LEU A 144 -8.91 7.14 2.05
C LEU A 144 -9.03 7.38 3.56
N THR A 145 -10.26 7.54 4.07
CA THR A 145 -10.51 7.72 5.51
C THR A 145 -10.16 6.47 6.30
N LEU A 146 -10.47 5.29 5.77
CA LEU A 146 -10.13 3.99 6.36
C LEU A 146 -8.61 3.82 6.44
N LEU A 147 -7.91 4.00 5.33
CA LEU A 147 -6.45 3.86 5.25
C LEU A 147 -5.73 4.85 6.18
N ASP A 148 -6.16 6.11 6.18
CA ASP A 148 -5.56 7.12 7.06
C ASP A 148 -5.86 6.86 8.53
N SER A 149 -7.02 6.29 8.84
CA SER A 149 -7.38 5.92 10.21
C SER A 149 -6.57 4.70 10.66
N ILE A 150 -6.52 3.63 9.85
CA ILE A 150 -5.84 2.35 10.13
C ILE A 150 -4.31 2.50 10.16
N LYS A 151 -3.77 3.58 9.57
CA LYS A 151 -2.32 3.85 9.57
C LYS A 151 -1.49 2.64 9.11
N MET A 152 -1.99 1.95 8.08
CA MET A 152 -1.45 0.69 7.55
C MET A 152 0.08 0.71 7.34
N ILE A 153 0.63 1.86 6.96
CA ILE A 153 2.05 2.02 6.63
C ILE A 153 2.95 2.15 7.88
N ASN A 154 2.40 2.58 9.02
CA ASN A 154 3.21 3.05 10.15
C ASN A 154 3.46 1.99 11.23
N PHE A 155 2.82 0.83 11.16
CA PHE A 155 2.98 -0.24 12.14
C PHE A 155 3.96 -1.28 11.63
N SER A 156 4.85 -1.70 12.53
CA SER A 156 5.74 -2.86 12.42
C SER A 156 5.63 -3.70 13.67
#